data_AF-A0A392M5D9-F1
#
_entry.id   AF-A0A392M5D9-F1
#
_cell.length_a   1.000
_cell.length_b   1.000
_cell.length_c   1.000
_cell.angle_alpha   90.00
_cell.angle_beta   90.00
_cell.angle_gamma   90.00
#
_symmetry.space_group_name_H-M   'P 1'
#
loop_
_entity.id
_entity.type
_entity.pdbx_description
1 polymer ?
#
loop_
_entity_poly.entity_id
_entity_poly.type
_entity_poly.pdbx_seq_one_letter_code
_entity_poly.pdbx_strand_id
1 'polypeptide(L)'
;MQSRKSLLRAHIIALVLDADEIVNAKRSMKHAEVVIARRAVEEGRGLVVIVNKMDLLRGKNKSSSYEQILEAVQQEIQTIIPQVTGIPVVFISALEGRGRTTVLHQVIDTYEKWCTRLSTARLNRWLKKVMSRHSWKDQAAQPKIKYFTQVKARPPTFVAFVSGKTKLSDTDIRFLTKSLKDDFDLGGIPIRIMQRAIAKKDAGGSSKSSHPIGRVTERIKSDKRDRGDLVESKA
;
A
#
# COMPACT_ATOMS: atom_id res chain seq x y z
N MET A 1 -14.40 -24.09 -5.47
CA MET A 1 -13.00 -24.07 -4.96
C MET A 1 -12.00 -23.31 -5.85
N GLN A 2 -12.22 -23.20 -7.17
CA GLN A 2 -11.24 -22.64 -8.12
C GLN A 2 -10.89 -21.16 -7.88
N SER A 3 -11.88 -20.33 -7.52
CA SER A 3 -11.67 -18.89 -7.27
C SER A 3 -10.68 -18.60 -6.15
N ARG A 4 -10.54 -19.47 -5.15
CA ARG A 4 -9.58 -19.29 -4.03
C ARG A 4 -8.13 -19.40 -4.48
N LYS A 5 -7.79 -20.40 -5.29
CA LYS A 5 -6.43 -20.58 -5.82
C LYS A 5 -6.06 -19.46 -6.79
N SER A 6 -7.03 -18.99 -7.59
CA SER A 6 -6.82 -17.89 -8.54
C SER A 6 -6.56 -16.55 -7.84
N LEU A 7 -7.26 -16.29 -6.73
CA LEU A 7 -7.09 -15.06 -5.93
C LEU A 7 -5.65 -14.93 -5.40
N LEU A 8 -5.05 -16.05 -4.96
CA LEU A 8 -3.67 -16.07 -4.46
C LEU A 8 -2.61 -15.83 -5.54
N ARG A 9 -2.92 -16.14 -6.81
CA ARG A 9 -2.02 -15.96 -7.96
C ARG A 9 -2.14 -14.59 -8.62
N ALA A 10 -3.29 -13.92 -8.50
CA ALA A 10 -3.52 -12.63 -9.11
C ALA A 10 -2.77 -11.49 -8.38
N HIS A 11 -2.36 -10.46 -9.13
CA HIS A 11 -1.85 -9.22 -8.56
C HIS A 11 -2.99 -8.23 -8.30
N ILE A 12 -3.87 -8.06 -9.29
CA ILE A 12 -5.04 -7.20 -9.27
C ILE A 12 -6.28 -8.07 -9.45
N ILE A 13 -7.33 -7.76 -8.69
CA ILE A 13 -8.62 -8.43 -8.73
C ILE A 13 -9.65 -7.42 -9.23
N ALA A 14 -10.28 -7.74 -10.36
CA ALA A 14 -11.41 -7.01 -10.89
C ALA A 14 -12.70 -7.64 -10.35
N LEU A 15 -13.43 -6.91 -9.50
CA LEU A 15 -14.72 -7.33 -8.97
C LEU A 15 -15.83 -6.75 -9.86
N VAL A 16 -16.57 -7.62 -10.53
CA VAL A 16 -17.66 -7.21 -11.41
C VAL A 16 -18.98 -7.25 -10.64
N LEU A 17 -19.70 -6.13 -10.65
CA LEU A 17 -21.02 -5.93 -10.05
C LEU A 17 -22.04 -5.66 -11.17
N ASP A 18 -23.30 -5.98 -10.92
CA ASP A 18 -24.39 -5.79 -11.88
C ASP A 18 -25.20 -4.53 -11.55
N ALA A 19 -25.23 -3.55 -12.45
CA ALA A 19 -25.92 -2.28 -12.24
C ALA A 19 -27.44 -2.43 -12.01
N ASP A 20 -28.09 -3.38 -12.68
CA ASP A 20 -29.54 -3.58 -12.52
C ASP A 20 -29.87 -4.13 -11.15
N GLU A 21 -29.07 -5.08 -10.66
CA GLU A 21 -29.22 -5.62 -9.31
C GLU A 21 -28.98 -4.56 -8.24
N ILE A 22 -28.01 -3.67 -8.43
CA ILE A 22 -27.73 -2.57 -7.48
C ILE A 22 -28.96 -1.68 -7.32
N VAL A 23 -29.60 -1.32 -8.43
CA VAL A 23 -30.80 -0.47 -8.42
C VAL A 23 -32.00 -1.19 -7.79
N ASN A 24 -32.19 -2.48 -8.10
CA ASN A 24 -33.33 -3.25 -7.61
C ASN A 24 -33.19 -3.60 -6.11
N ALA A 25 -31.99 -4.00 -5.67
CA ALA A 25 -31.73 -4.40 -4.29
C ALA A 25 -31.42 -3.24 -3.34
N LYS A 26 -31.22 -2.01 -3.85
CA LYS A 26 -30.75 -0.84 -3.10
C LYS A 26 -29.48 -1.11 -2.29
N ARG A 27 -28.63 -2.02 -2.79
CA ARG A 27 -27.34 -2.41 -2.21
C ARG A 27 -26.35 -2.63 -3.33
N SER A 28 -25.15 -2.10 -3.18
CA SER A 28 -24.10 -2.14 -4.20
C SER A 28 -23.43 -3.50 -4.29
N MET A 29 -23.35 -4.25 -3.17
CA MET A 29 -22.69 -5.55 -3.13
C MET A 29 -23.50 -6.61 -2.38
N LYS A 30 -23.52 -7.83 -2.93
CA LYS A 30 -24.01 -9.04 -2.28
C LYS A 30 -23.00 -9.54 -1.26
N HIS A 31 -23.47 -10.37 -0.32
CA HIS A 31 -22.61 -10.97 0.70
C HIS A 31 -21.39 -11.71 0.09
N ALA A 32 -21.57 -12.43 -1.01
CA ALA A 32 -20.48 -13.15 -1.67
C ALA A 32 -19.40 -12.20 -2.23
N GLU A 33 -19.80 -11.10 -2.85
CA GLU A 33 -18.89 -10.08 -3.41
C GLU A 33 -18.10 -9.39 -2.31
N VAL A 34 -18.77 -9.04 -1.19
CA VAL A 34 -18.13 -8.47 -0.01
C VAL A 34 -17.06 -9.41 0.55
N VAL A 35 -17.35 -10.70 0.67
CA VAL A 35 -16.39 -11.70 1.16
C VAL A 35 -15.17 -11.80 0.24
N ILE A 36 -15.37 -11.77 -1.07
CA ILE A 36 -14.28 -11.81 -2.05
C ILE A 36 -13.43 -10.54 -1.95
N ALA A 37 -14.06 -9.36 -1.86
CA ALA A 37 -13.39 -8.07 -1.81
C ALA A 37 -12.57 -7.90 -0.52
N ARG A 38 -13.14 -8.26 0.63
CA ARG A 38 -12.41 -8.24 1.92
C ARG A 38 -11.19 -9.17 1.88
N ARG A 39 -11.37 -10.38 1.37
CA ARG A 39 -10.28 -11.34 1.23
C ARG A 39 -9.19 -10.83 0.28
N ALA A 40 -9.55 -10.19 -0.83
CA ALA A 40 -8.59 -9.56 -1.74
C ALA A 40 -7.70 -8.54 -1.02
N VAL A 41 -8.30 -7.69 -0.19
CA VAL A 41 -7.61 -6.67 0.59
C VAL A 41 -6.75 -7.30 1.69
N GLU A 42 -7.27 -8.28 2.42
CA GLU A 42 -6.52 -9.02 3.45
C GLU A 42 -5.26 -9.67 2.89
N GLU A 43 -5.38 -10.31 1.72
CA GLU A 43 -4.25 -10.89 0.98
C GLU A 43 -3.28 -9.84 0.43
N GLY A 44 -3.66 -8.56 0.43
CA GLY A 44 -2.85 -7.45 -0.03
C GLY A 44 -2.83 -7.30 -1.55
N ARG A 45 -3.91 -7.67 -2.23
CA ARG A 45 -4.08 -7.52 -3.69
C ARG A 45 -4.73 -6.19 -4.02
N GLY A 46 -4.41 -5.63 -5.18
CA GLY A 46 -5.12 -4.47 -5.70
C GLY A 46 -6.56 -4.86 -6.05
N LEU A 47 -7.52 -3.99 -5.77
CA LEU A 47 -8.93 -4.22 -6.06
C LEU A 47 -9.41 -3.12 -6.99
N VAL A 48 -10.08 -3.52 -8.07
CA VAL A 48 -10.77 -2.62 -8.99
C VAL A 48 -12.22 -3.07 -9.06
N VAL A 49 -13.16 -2.17 -8.81
CA VAL A 49 -14.59 -2.48 -8.89
C VAL A 49 -15.11 -2.06 -10.26
N ILE A 50 -15.84 -2.96 -10.91
CA ILE A 50 -16.40 -2.76 -12.24
C ILE A 50 -17.90 -2.93 -12.12
N VAL A 51 -18.68 -1.90 -12.46
CA VAL A 51 -20.13 -1.95 -12.51
C VAL A 51 -20.55 -2.15 -13.96
N ASN A 52 -21.11 -3.32 -14.27
CA ASN A 52 -21.51 -3.73 -15.61
C ASN A 52 -23.01 -3.51 -15.85
N LYS A 53 -23.45 -3.59 -17.11
CA LYS A 53 -24.84 -3.42 -17.57
C LYS A 53 -25.41 -2.00 -17.42
N MET A 54 -24.55 -0.99 -17.56
CA MET A 54 -24.97 0.41 -17.47
C MET A 54 -25.95 0.83 -18.59
N ASP A 55 -26.04 0.07 -19.68
CA ASP A 55 -27.01 0.25 -20.75
C ASP A 55 -28.46 0.18 -20.26
N LEU A 56 -28.76 -0.68 -19.28
CA LEU A 56 -30.11 -0.83 -18.70
C LEU A 56 -30.59 0.43 -17.97
N LEU A 57 -29.68 1.33 -17.60
CA LEU A 57 -29.98 2.56 -16.87
C LEU A 57 -30.29 3.75 -17.79
N ARG A 58 -29.96 3.67 -19.10
CA ARG A 58 -30.17 4.78 -20.06
C ARG A 58 -31.63 5.02 -20.43
N GLY A 59 -32.52 4.03 -20.32
CA GLY A 59 -33.89 4.11 -20.84
C GLY A 59 -34.95 4.71 -19.90
N LYS A 60 -34.64 4.92 -18.63
CA LYS A 60 -35.52 5.62 -17.67
C LYS A 60 -34.92 7.03 -17.50
N ASN A 61 -35.70 8.09 -17.48
CA ASN A 61 -35.27 9.50 -17.36
C ASN A 61 -34.30 9.78 -16.18
N LYS A 62 -33.02 9.42 -16.30
CA LYS A 62 -32.14 9.11 -15.15
C LYS A 62 -30.70 9.63 -15.27
N SER A 63 -30.47 10.76 -15.92
CA SER A 63 -29.16 11.44 -15.77
C SER A 63 -28.82 11.65 -14.29
N SER A 64 -29.83 12.00 -13.47
CA SER A 64 -29.69 12.09 -12.01
C SER A 64 -29.47 10.74 -11.31
N SER A 65 -29.96 9.61 -11.84
CA SER A 65 -29.68 8.31 -11.20
C SER A 65 -28.29 7.79 -11.53
N TYR A 66 -27.69 8.19 -12.64
CA TYR A 66 -26.32 7.79 -12.98
C TYR A 66 -25.33 8.33 -11.94
N GLU A 67 -25.40 9.63 -11.63
CA GLU A 67 -24.56 10.28 -10.63
C GLU A 67 -24.84 9.74 -9.21
N GLN A 68 -26.12 9.56 -8.87
CA GLN A 68 -26.52 8.99 -7.59
C GLN A 68 -25.97 7.56 -7.40
N ILE A 69 -26.00 6.72 -8.44
CA ILE A 69 -25.43 5.38 -8.38
C ILE A 69 -23.91 5.46 -8.24
N LEU A 70 -23.27 6.40 -8.94
CA LEU A 70 -21.83 6.61 -8.86
C LEU A 70 -21.39 6.89 -7.42
N GLU A 71 -22.02 7.87 -6.79
CA GLU A 71 -21.73 8.28 -5.40
C GLU A 71 -22.14 7.20 -4.40
N ALA A 72 -23.32 6.61 -4.56
CA ALA A 72 -23.81 5.57 -3.65
C ALA A 72 -22.91 4.35 -3.64
N VAL A 73 -22.48 3.88 -4.82
CA VAL A 73 -21.59 2.72 -4.94
C VAL A 73 -20.23 3.01 -4.31
N GLN A 74 -19.66 4.20 -4.57
CA GLN A 74 -18.38 4.60 -3.98
C GLN A 74 -18.46 4.69 -2.45
N GLN A 75 -19.51 5.31 -1.90
CA GLN A 75 -19.74 5.44 -0.47
C GLN A 75 -19.96 4.08 0.20
N GLU A 76 -20.73 3.20 -0.43
CA GLU A 76 -21.03 1.88 0.10
C GLU A 76 -19.78 0.99 0.10
N ILE A 77 -18.98 1.01 -0.97
CA ILE A 77 -17.67 0.32 -1.02
C ILE A 77 -16.76 0.82 0.11
N GLN A 78 -16.69 2.13 0.32
CA GLN A 78 -15.87 2.72 1.37
C GLN A 78 -16.32 2.30 2.77
N THR A 79 -17.64 2.11 2.96
CA THR A 79 -18.24 1.65 4.22
C THR A 79 -17.97 0.16 4.46
N ILE A 80 -18.05 -0.65 3.41
CA ILE A 80 -17.86 -2.11 3.50
C ILE A 80 -16.39 -2.48 3.70
N ILE A 81 -15.48 -1.72 3.08
CA ILE A 81 -14.02 -1.94 3.03
C ILE A 81 -13.28 -0.69 3.54
N PRO A 82 -13.39 -0.36 4.84
CA PRO A 82 -12.75 0.84 5.39
C PRO A 82 -11.21 0.77 5.35
N GLN A 83 -10.63 -0.41 5.17
CA GLN A 83 -9.18 -0.61 5.14
C GLN A 83 -8.53 0.02 3.90
N VAL A 84 -9.25 0.09 2.77
CA VAL A 84 -8.75 0.63 1.51
C VAL A 84 -9.64 1.77 1.06
N THR A 85 -9.12 2.98 1.26
CA THR A 85 -9.70 4.21 0.74
C THR A 85 -9.32 4.45 -0.72
N GLY A 86 -10.29 4.92 -1.52
CA GLY A 86 -10.09 5.31 -2.91
C GLY A 86 -10.01 4.12 -3.89
N ILE A 87 -10.74 3.03 -3.62
CA ILE A 87 -10.85 1.91 -4.56
C ILE A 87 -11.47 2.44 -5.87
N PRO A 88 -10.83 2.23 -7.03
CA PRO A 88 -11.37 2.73 -8.28
C PRO A 88 -12.62 1.94 -8.69
N VAL A 89 -13.65 2.68 -9.11
CA VAL A 89 -14.92 2.13 -9.60
C VAL A 89 -15.07 2.54 -11.06
N VAL A 90 -15.20 1.56 -11.95
CA VAL A 90 -15.35 1.78 -13.40
C VAL A 90 -16.72 1.28 -13.85
N PHE A 91 -17.42 2.12 -14.59
CA PHE A 91 -18.77 1.83 -15.10
C PHE A 91 -18.67 1.41 -16.57
N ILE A 92 -19.22 0.24 -16.92
CA ILE A 92 -19.13 -0.34 -18.26
C ILE A 92 -20.47 -0.87 -18.76
N SER A 93 -20.59 -1.01 -20.07
CA SER A 93 -21.58 -1.89 -20.71
C SER A 93 -20.83 -2.89 -21.57
N ALA A 94 -20.80 -4.14 -21.13
CA ALA A 94 -20.20 -5.23 -21.90
C ALA A 94 -20.94 -5.48 -23.23
N LEU A 95 -22.26 -5.29 -23.25
CA LEU A 95 -23.09 -5.50 -24.44
C LEU A 95 -22.77 -4.48 -25.54
N GLU A 96 -22.64 -3.21 -25.18
CA GLU A 96 -22.26 -2.14 -26.11
C GLU A 96 -20.75 -2.02 -26.32
N GLY A 97 -19.94 -2.81 -25.58
CA GLY A 97 -18.48 -2.73 -25.58
C GLY A 97 -17.89 -1.43 -24.99
N ARG A 98 -18.69 -0.62 -24.29
CA ARG A 98 -18.27 0.67 -23.73
C ARG A 98 -17.48 0.48 -22.43
N GLY A 99 -16.40 1.25 -22.28
CA GLY A 99 -15.60 1.30 -21.05
C GLY A 99 -14.52 0.21 -20.92
N ARG A 100 -14.34 -0.66 -21.91
CA ARG A 100 -13.30 -1.71 -21.90
C ARG A 100 -11.87 -1.16 -21.75
N THR A 101 -11.57 -0.06 -22.46
CA THR A 101 -10.25 0.58 -22.42
C THR A 101 -10.00 1.22 -21.05
N THR A 102 -11.03 1.86 -20.49
CA THR A 102 -10.99 2.46 -19.16
C THR A 102 -10.69 1.42 -18.08
N VAL A 103 -11.32 0.25 -18.14
CA VAL A 103 -11.03 -0.86 -17.22
C VAL A 103 -9.56 -1.26 -17.31
N LEU A 104 -9.04 -1.43 -18.53
CA LEU A 104 -7.65 -1.86 -18.71
C LEU A 104 -6.66 -0.83 -18.16
N HIS A 105 -6.88 0.46 -18.45
CA HIS A 105 -6.06 1.55 -17.92
C HIS A 105 -6.08 1.55 -16.39
N GLN A 106 -7.27 1.48 -15.79
CA GLN A 106 -7.41 1.51 -14.34
C GLN A 106 -6.72 0.32 -13.66
N VAL A 107 -6.75 -0.86 -14.27
CA VAL A 107 -6.04 -2.05 -13.77
C VAL A 107 -4.53 -1.85 -13.84
N ILE A 108 -4.01 -1.30 -14.93
CA ILE A 108 -2.59 -0.98 -15.09
C ILE A 108 -2.16 0.06 -14.07
N ASP A 109 -2.88 1.17 -13.94
CA ASP A 109 -2.58 2.24 -12.97
C ASP A 109 -2.54 1.69 -11.54
N THR A 110 -3.53 0.85 -11.19
CA THR A 110 -3.58 0.20 -9.86
C THR A 110 -2.40 -0.75 -9.67
N TYR A 111 -1.98 -1.46 -10.71
CA TYR A 111 -0.81 -2.33 -10.67
C TYR A 111 0.49 -1.54 -10.50
N GLU A 112 0.65 -0.43 -11.19
CA GLU A 112 1.81 0.45 -11.06
C GLU A 112 1.91 1.02 -9.65
N LYS A 113 0.78 1.55 -9.12
CA LYS A 113 0.69 2.00 -7.71
C LYS A 113 1.04 0.89 -6.74
N TRP A 114 0.55 -0.32 -6.98
CA TRP A 114 0.85 -1.51 -6.17
C TRP A 114 2.32 -1.95 -6.26
N CYS A 115 3.05 -1.55 -7.30
CA CYS A 115 4.48 -1.82 -7.48
C CYS A 115 5.39 -0.70 -6.97
N THR A 116 4.85 0.44 -6.57
CA THR A 116 5.61 1.64 -6.20
C THR A 116 6.64 1.35 -5.11
N ARG A 117 7.89 1.80 -5.35
CA ARG A 117 8.98 1.75 -4.38
C ARG A 117 9.44 3.16 -4.02
N LEU A 118 9.41 3.46 -2.73
CA LEU A 118 9.82 4.73 -2.13
C LEU A 118 11.16 4.54 -1.43
N SER A 119 12.10 5.45 -1.71
CA SER A 119 13.42 5.43 -1.05
C SER A 119 13.29 5.77 0.44
N THR A 120 14.12 5.13 1.26
CA THR A 120 14.16 5.36 2.71
C THR A 120 14.43 6.84 3.02
N ALA A 121 15.29 7.51 2.25
CA ALA A 121 15.55 8.95 2.42
C ALA A 121 14.30 9.81 2.18
N ARG A 122 13.52 9.53 1.12
CA ARG A 122 12.27 10.26 0.82
C ARG A 122 11.23 10.03 1.91
N LEU A 123 11.07 8.79 2.36
CA LEU A 123 10.16 8.41 3.45
C LEU A 123 10.49 9.09 4.78
N ASN A 124 11.76 9.14 5.17
CA ASN A 124 12.14 9.77 6.44
C ASN A 124 12.01 11.29 6.40
N ARG A 125 12.25 11.94 5.25
CA ARG A 125 11.95 13.38 5.09
C ARG A 125 10.45 13.65 5.18
N TRP A 126 9.65 12.83 4.53
CA TRP A 126 8.19 12.91 4.59
C TRP A 126 7.66 12.71 6.02
N LEU A 127 8.14 11.68 6.72
CA LEU A 127 7.71 11.37 8.08
C LEU A 127 7.91 12.54 9.04
N LYS A 128 9.07 13.22 8.97
CA LYS A 128 9.35 14.40 9.80
C LYS A 128 8.30 15.50 9.58
N LYS A 129 7.91 15.76 8.33
CA LYS A 129 6.90 16.77 7.96
C LYS A 129 5.49 16.38 8.42
N VAL A 130 5.13 15.10 8.29
CA VAL A 130 3.81 14.61 8.68
C VAL A 130 3.67 14.56 10.20
N MET A 131 4.70 14.11 10.91
CA MET A 131 4.71 14.09 12.37
C MET A 131 4.62 15.51 12.93
N SER A 132 5.32 16.51 12.36
CA SER A 132 5.21 17.89 12.86
C SER A 132 3.82 18.52 12.72
N ARG A 133 2.99 18.00 11.81
CA ARG A 133 1.60 18.47 11.62
C ARG A 133 0.59 17.73 12.49
N HIS A 134 0.98 16.59 13.07
CA HIS A 134 0.08 15.77 13.86
C HIS A 134 -0.05 16.33 15.27
N SER A 135 -1.26 16.73 15.66
CA SER A 135 -1.55 17.19 17.02
C SER A 135 -1.58 15.99 17.96
N TRP A 136 -0.53 15.83 18.77
CA TRP A 136 -0.46 14.78 19.79
C TRP A 136 -1.19 15.27 21.03
N LYS A 137 -2.03 14.41 21.63
CA LYS A 137 -2.72 14.73 22.89
C LYS A 137 -1.73 15.01 24.02
N ASP A 138 -0.63 14.24 24.08
CA ASP A 138 0.46 14.43 25.02
C ASP A 138 1.82 14.34 24.30
N GLN A 139 2.69 15.35 24.46
CA GLN A 139 4.06 15.30 23.93
C GLN A 139 4.90 14.19 24.59
N ALA A 140 4.62 13.84 25.85
CA ALA A 140 5.33 12.79 26.58
C ALA A 140 4.95 11.38 26.10
N ALA A 141 3.71 11.19 25.62
CA ALA A 141 3.23 9.93 25.08
C ALA A 141 3.58 9.74 23.60
N GLN A 142 4.18 10.75 22.96
CA GLN A 142 4.49 10.70 21.53
C GLN A 142 5.47 9.56 21.22
N PRO A 143 5.07 8.57 20.39
CA PRO A 143 5.97 7.51 19.96
C PRO A 143 7.06 8.09 19.07
N LYS A 144 8.32 7.98 19.52
CA LYS A 144 9.49 8.42 18.74
C LYS A 144 9.82 7.37 17.67
N ILE A 145 9.32 7.59 16.45
CA ILE A 145 9.71 6.83 15.27
C ILE A 145 11.12 7.28 14.84
N LYS A 146 12.12 6.40 14.98
CA LYS A 146 13.51 6.69 14.62
C LYS A 146 13.72 6.70 13.12
N TYR A 147 13.16 5.70 12.44
CA TYR A 147 13.20 5.62 10.99
C TYR A 147 12.03 4.83 10.43
N PHE A 148 11.69 5.14 9.19
CA PHE A 148 10.62 4.50 8.43
C PHE A 148 11.14 4.06 7.07
N THR A 149 10.84 2.82 6.69
CA THR A 149 11.35 2.24 5.44
C THR A 149 10.34 1.31 4.80
N GLN A 150 10.38 1.19 3.48
CA GLN A 150 9.62 0.18 2.74
C GLN A 150 10.43 -1.11 2.64
N VAL A 151 9.87 -2.21 3.14
CA VAL A 151 10.52 -3.54 3.11
C VAL A 151 10.05 -4.39 1.94
N LYS A 152 8.80 -4.19 1.48
CA LYS A 152 8.22 -4.91 0.37
C LYS A 152 7.48 -3.95 -0.54
N ALA A 153 7.60 -4.13 -1.84
CA ALA A 153 6.83 -3.37 -2.83
C ALA A 153 5.41 -3.92 -3.03
N ARG A 154 5.20 -5.24 -2.91
CA ARG A 154 3.99 -5.94 -3.36
C ARG A 154 3.38 -6.87 -2.29
N PRO A 155 2.35 -6.45 -1.53
CA PRO A 155 1.86 -5.08 -1.39
C PRO A 155 2.89 -4.15 -0.74
N PRO A 156 2.75 -2.82 -0.89
CA PRO A 156 3.60 -1.84 -0.23
C PRO A 156 3.55 -2.04 1.29
N THR A 157 4.65 -2.56 1.82
CA THR A 157 4.80 -2.88 3.24
C THR A 157 5.91 -2.01 3.81
N PHE A 158 5.55 -1.23 4.81
CA PHE A 158 6.43 -0.32 5.51
C PHE A 158 6.69 -0.81 6.92
N VAL A 159 7.86 -0.50 7.45
CA VAL A 159 8.22 -0.76 8.84
C VAL A 159 8.60 0.55 9.52
N ALA A 160 7.86 0.88 10.58
CA ALA A 160 8.19 1.95 11.51
C ALA A 160 9.03 1.40 12.66
N PHE A 161 10.22 1.95 12.83
CA PHE A 161 11.09 1.60 13.94
C PHE A 161 10.90 2.59 15.08
N VAL A 162 10.30 2.12 16.16
CA VAL A 162 9.94 2.95 17.32
C VAL A 162 10.99 2.77 18.42
N SER A 163 11.34 3.86 19.09
CA SER A 163 12.30 3.83 20.19
C SER A 163 11.67 3.33 21.49
N GLY A 164 12.35 2.43 22.20
CA GLY A 164 11.96 2.01 23.56
C GLY A 164 10.81 1.01 23.59
N LYS A 165 9.96 1.08 24.63
CA LYS A 165 8.82 0.17 24.85
C LYS A 165 7.49 0.70 24.28
N THR A 166 7.48 1.93 23.75
CA THR A 166 6.25 2.55 23.23
C THR A 166 5.86 1.92 21.90
N LYS A 167 4.57 1.60 21.75
CA LYS A 167 3.95 1.14 20.49
C LYS A 167 3.14 2.27 19.89
N LEU A 168 3.11 2.35 18.56
CA LEU A 168 2.15 3.18 17.83
C LEU A 168 0.74 2.64 18.11
N SER A 169 -0.18 3.55 18.41
CA SER A 169 -1.60 3.20 18.51
C SER A 169 -2.18 2.93 17.12
N ASP A 170 -3.31 2.25 17.06
CA ASP A 170 -4.00 2.01 15.79
C ASP A 170 -4.44 3.32 15.11
N THR A 171 -4.69 4.36 15.89
CA THR A 171 -5.03 5.70 15.38
C THR A 171 -3.84 6.34 14.68
N ASP A 172 -2.63 6.23 15.25
CA ASP A 172 -1.40 6.72 14.62
C ASP A 172 -1.10 5.97 13.32
N ILE A 173 -1.30 4.65 13.31
CA ILE A 173 -1.11 3.82 12.12
C ILE A 173 -2.11 4.20 11.03
N ARG A 174 -3.39 4.41 11.38
CA ARG A 174 -4.41 4.89 10.43
C ARG A 174 -4.07 6.26 9.87
N PHE A 175 -3.62 7.19 10.71
CA PHE A 175 -3.19 8.52 10.29
C PHE A 175 -1.99 8.48 9.33
N LEU A 176 -0.95 7.69 9.66
CA LEU A 176 0.22 7.49 8.80
C LEU A 176 -0.17 6.83 7.48
N THR A 177 -1.08 5.86 7.52
CA THR A 177 -1.58 5.18 6.31
C THR A 177 -2.32 6.15 5.41
N LYS A 178 -3.22 6.98 5.96
CA LYS A 178 -3.93 8.00 5.20
C LYS A 178 -2.96 9.01 4.59
N SER A 179 -2.04 9.55 5.40
CA SER A 179 -1.03 10.51 4.92
C SER A 179 -0.13 9.93 3.83
N LEU A 180 0.23 8.64 3.91
CA LEU A 180 0.97 7.95 2.86
C LEU A 180 0.18 7.87 1.55
N LYS A 181 -1.12 7.61 1.63
CA LYS A 181 -1.99 7.53 0.45
C LYS A 181 -2.10 8.88 -0.24
N ASP A 182 -2.33 9.93 0.55
CA ASP A 182 -2.56 11.29 0.04
C ASP A 182 -1.26 11.89 -0.55
N ASP A 183 -0.11 11.76 0.13
CA ASP A 183 1.13 12.42 -0.29
C ASP A 183 1.91 11.65 -1.39
N PHE A 184 1.65 10.36 -1.59
CA PHE A 184 2.34 9.52 -2.57
C PHE A 184 1.41 8.91 -3.63
N ASP A 185 0.15 9.34 -3.69
CA ASP A 185 -0.88 8.82 -4.59
C ASP A 185 -1.00 7.28 -4.55
N LEU A 186 -0.98 6.73 -3.34
CA LEU A 186 -1.15 5.29 -3.09
C LEU A 186 -2.61 4.93 -2.75
N GLY A 187 -3.56 5.72 -3.27
CA GLY A 187 -4.99 5.44 -3.16
C GLY A 187 -5.39 4.14 -3.86
N GLY A 188 -6.45 3.49 -3.36
CA GLY A 188 -7.03 2.30 -4.00
C GLY A 188 -6.26 0.99 -3.80
N ILE A 189 -5.10 1.02 -3.13
CA ILE A 189 -4.31 -0.18 -2.83
C ILE A 189 -4.17 -0.45 -1.32
N PRO A 190 -4.04 -1.72 -0.91
CA PRO A 190 -3.77 -2.07 0.47
C PRO A 190 -2.32 -1.74 0.86
N ILE A 191 -2.17 -0.94 1.90
CA ILE A 191 -0.86 -0.59 2.50
C ILE A 191 -0.73 -1.29 3.85
N ARG A 192 0.43 -1.88 4.10
CA ARG A 192 0.74 -2.51 5.40
C ARG A 192 1.80 -1.71 6.13
N ILE A 193 1.51 -1.29 7.36
CA ILE A 193 2.49 -0.68 8.25
C ILE A 193 2.72 -1.63 9.42
N MET A 194 3.95 -2.12 9.53
CA MET A 194 4.40 -2.88 10.68
C MET A 194 5.21 -1.97 11.59
N GLN A 195 5.26 -2.31 12.88
CA GLN A 195 6.13 -1.62 13.82
C GLN A 195 7.14 -2.59 14.44
N ARG A 196 8.36 -2.09 14.67
CA ARG A 196 9.41 -2.81 15.39
C ARG A 196 9.97 -1.91 16.48
N ALA A 197 10.05 -2.43 17.70
CA ALA A 197 10.69 -1.74 18.80
C ALA A 197 12.21 -1.93 18.72
N ILE A 198 12.96 -0.83 18.87
CA ILE A 198 14.40 -0.87 19.06
C ILE A 198 14.65 -0.68 20.55
N ALA A 199 15.22 -1.72 21.19
CA ALA A 199 15.67 -1.64 22.57
C ALA A 199 16.65 -0.46 22.73
N LYS A 200 16.43 0.34 23.76
CA LYS A 200 17.39 1.38 24.12
C LYS A 200 18.62 0.65 24.66
N LYS A 201 19.79 0.81 24.03
CA LYS A 201 21.04 0.32 24.60
C LYS A 201 21.29 1.22 25.81
N ASP A 202 21.24 0.66 27.01
CA ASP A 202 21.51 1.42 28.23
C ASP A 202 22.96 1.91 28.16
N ALA A 203 23.14 3.21 27.93
CA ALA A 203 24.42 3.87 28.10
C ALA A 203 24.62 4.07 29.61
N GLY A 204 25.04 3.01 30.30
CA GLY A 204 25.21 3.02 31.75
C GLY A 204 25.76 1.71 32.28
N GLY A 205 27.07 1.53 32.16
CA GLY A 205 27.81 0.38 32.68
C GLY A 205 29.31 0.55 32.45
N SER A 206 29.93 1.46 33.18
CA SER A 206 31.38 1.51 33.33
C SER A 206 31.87 0.21 33.96
N SER A 207 32.59 -0.61 33.21
CA SER A 207 33.47 -1.62 33.78
C SER A 207 34.81 -1.61 33.04
N LYS A 208 35.81 -1.30 33.85
CA LYS A 208 37.26 -1.21 33.69
C LYS A 208 37.87 -1.92 32.48
N SER A 209 38.83 -1.22 31.89
CA SER A 209 39.89 -1.74 31.06
C SER A 209 40.51 -3.02 31.64
N SER A 210 40.46 -4.11 30.89
CA SER A 210 41.48 -5.16 30.94
C SER A 210 41.91 -5.46 29.50
N HIS A 211 43.18 -5.21 29.21
CA HIS A 211 43.83 -5.68 28.00
C HIS A 211 43.77 -7.21 27.96
N PRO A 212 43.41 -7.84 26.84
CA PRO A 212 43.93 -9.15 26.49
C PRO A 212 44.95 -8.98 25.35
N ILE A 213 46.16 -9.41 25.67
CA ILE A 213 47.28 -9.62 24.75
C ILE A 213 46.87 -10.61 23.65
N GLY A 214 47.11 -10.23 22.40
CA GLY A 214 47.51 -11.12 21.31
C GLY A 214 46.52 -12.14 20.76
N ARG A 215 45.95 -11.84 19.58
CA ARG A 215 45.98 -12.76 18.43
C ARG A 215 45.71 -11.99 17.14
N VAL A 216 46.74 -11.94 16.29
CA VAL A 216 46.66 -11.46 14.91
C VAL A 216 45.83 -12.47 14.13
N THR A 217 44.76 -12.02 13.49
CA THR A 217 44.10 -12.78 12.43
C THR A 217 44.10 -11.92 11.17
N GLU A 218 44.72 -12.48 10.14
CA GLU A 218 45.04 -11.84 8.87
C GLU A 218 43.79 -11.26 8.17
N ARG A 219 43.96 -10.05 7.62
CA ARG A 219 43.00 -9.45 6.70
C ARG A 219 43.19 -10.07 5.32
N ILE A 220 42.24 -10.87 4.88
CA ILE A 220 42.12 -11.26 3.47
C ILE A 220 41.76 -10.00 2.66
N LYS A 221 42.68 -9.55 1.81
CA LYS A 221 42.47 -8.51 0.79
C LYS A 221 41.61 -9.11 -0.32
N SER A 222 40.40 -8.60 -0.52
CA SER A 222 39.61 -8.87 -1.72
C SER A 222 40.01 -7.88 -2.82
N ASP A 223 40.54 -8.45 -3.89
CA ASP A 223 41.09 -7.81 -5.06
C ASP A 223 40.00 -7.16 -5.92
N LYS A 224 40.16 -5.87 -6.22
CA LYS A 224 39.40 -5.14 -7.24
C LYS A 224 40.11 -3.84 -7.56
N ARG A 225 41.12 -3.93 -8.42
CA ARG A 225 41.44 -2.96 -9.47
C ARG A 225 42.70 -3.42 -10.19
N ASP A 226 42.50 -4.03 -11.36
CA ASP A 226 43.50 -3.90 -12.41
C ASP A 226 42.76 -3.63 -13.74
N ARG A 227 42.72 -2.34 -14.09
CA ARG A 227 42.63 -1.87 -15.46
C ARG A 227 43.92 -1.08 -15.66
N GLY A 228 44.98 -1.80 -15.96
CA GLY A 228 46.19 -1.26 -16.53
C GLY A 228 46.07 -1.29 -18.05
N ASP A 229 46.05 -0.11 -18.64
CA ASP A 229 46.40 0.11 -20.04
C ASP A 229 47.78 -0.49 -20.33
N LEU A 230 47.90 -1.22 -21.45
CA LEU A 230 49.19 -1.55 -22.04
C LEU A 230 49.19 -1.06 -23.49
N VAL A 231 49.83 0.10 -23.64
CA VAL A 231 50.41 0.61 -24.88
C VAL A 231 51.82 0.03 -24.98
N GLU A 232 52.16 -0.56 -26.13
CA GLU A 232 53.50 -0.62 -26.77
C GLU A 232 53.34 -1.53 -28.01
N SER A 233 53.36 -1.09 -29.27
CA SER A 233 54.42 -0.46 -30.09
C SER A 233 55.62 -1.37 -30.41
N LYS A 234 55.69 -1.74 -31.69
CA LYS A 234 56.86 -2.11 -32.54
C LYS A 234 57.72 -3.33 -32.17
N ALA A 235 57.70 -4.32 -33.06
CA ALA A 235 58.78 -4.62 -34.02
C ALA A 235 58.18 -5.32 -35.25
#